data_AF-A0A2A2L2I0-F1
#
_entry.id   AF-A0A2A2L2I0-F1
#
_cell.length_a   1.000
_cell.length_b   1.000
_cell.length_c   1.000
_cell.angle_alpha   90.00
_cell.angle_beta   90.00
_cell.angle_gamma   90.00
#
_symmetry.space_group_name_H-M   'P 1'
#
loop_
_entity.id
_entity.type
_entity.pdbx_description
1 polymer ?
#
loop_
_entity_poly.entity_id
_entity_poly.type
_entity_poly.pdbx_seq_one_letter_code
_entity_poly.pdbx_strand_id
1 'polypeptide(L)'
;MKMFLFMDIDSVPELSTSTIKNSIKSNKISLDNSCQNFGIQNDQGNCSCPMDGYGPNCESKTCTSSVNKSMNATTSMIFVISLRDSMSTDIQLLINGIPTLIADWNNFNPYKPVANFIVTTFIQIDNLYYIYTDLFLYQIDLLRYLKGLILFNVNDNQPVLSAIYAVQSYAPEMIPGSLVFVLTDSLPNDGVANDYRLSPNNNESMLIAQTLQWNNRIIFLISKRENSSVNSSDPAFDAYRRVSRAVHGDVLIMNKQELNDTLYWMICYYYQMADIHALYGVNSQIGLALDSDYATESVYIVISVEINQTLSTIKTATGSLLSPQFNTSLFAIYRTSYFQTKSLTLAPNSDTYNVRIFINSANSVWISYHKNPTVDVGDSYALADIQYATGYSNWPAVNKIQFYIAPSNDDRTPIGKTYQGSLRNESCTFPWAYGSIDQCTPGPYTQFVKLYGANNTEYFRILPGYCFSQN
;
A
#
# COMPACT_ATOMS: atom_id res chain seq x y z
N MET A 1 32.43 -6.64 -31.21
CA MET A 1 32.74 -8.08 -31.14
C MET A 1 33.41 -8.34 -29.79
N LYS A 2 32.65 -8.77 -28.79
CA LYS A 2 33.14 -9.11 -27.45
C LYS A 2 32.43 -10.38 -27.00
N MET A 3 33.23 -11.23 -26.37
CA MET A 3 33.10 -12.67 -26.19
C MET A 3 31.94 -13.05 -25.27
N PHE A 4 31.11 -13.98 -25.71
CA PHE A 4 30.18 -14.73 -24.88
C PHE A 4 30.93 -15.91 -24.25
N LEU A 5 30.73 -16.14 -22.95
CA LEU A 5 31.14 -17.38 -22.29
C LEU A 5 29.89 -18.28 -22.26
N PHE A 6 29.78 -19.14 -23.27
CA PHE A 6 28.96 -20.34 -23.22
C PHE A 6 29.81 -21.45 -22.58
N MET A 7 29.25 -22.16 -21.60
CA MET A 7 29.79 -23.46 -21.17
C MET A 7 28.86 -24.55 -21.70
N ASP A 8 29.44 -25.46 -22.48
CA ASP A 8 28.80 -26.62 -23.09
C ASP A 8 28.56 -27.75 -22.07
N ILE A 9 27.50 -28.49 -22.36
CA ILE A 9 26.99 -29.68 -21.67
C ILE A 9 27.80 -30.89 -22.14
N ASP A 10 28.55 -31.53 -21.24
CA ASP A 10 28.74 -33.00 -21.15
C ASP A 10 29.99 -33.33 -20.31
N SER A 11 29.81 -33.38 -19.00
CA SER A 11 30.58 -34.26 -18.11
C SER A 11 29.77 -34.54 -16.86
N VAL A 12 28.87 -35.52 -16.97
CA VAL A 12 28.14 -36.12 -15.85
C VAL A 12 29.09 -37.03 -15.07
N PRO A 13 29.13 -36.90 -13.74
CA PRO A 13 29.06 -38.07 -12.88
C PRO A 13 27.70 -38.08 -12.18
N GLU A 14 27.06 -39.24 -12.21
CA GLU A 14 25.74 -39.51 -11.64
C GLU A 14 25.62 -38.98 -10.20
N LEU A 15 24.57 -38.20 -9.94
CA LEU A 15 24.20 -37.79 -8.60
C LEU A 15 22.71 -38.01 -8.36
N SER A 16 22.51 -38.76 -7.29
CA SER A 16 21.27 -39.27 -6.76
C SER A 16 20.22 -38.19 -6.49
N THR A 17 18.97 -38.61 -6.66
CA THR A 17 17.72 -37.99 -6.22
C THR A 17 17.85 -37.02 -5.03
N SER A 18 17.87 -35.72 -5.30
CA SER A 18 17.37 -34.69 -4.37
C SER A 18 17.03 -33.39 -5.11
N THR A 19 15.74 -33.26 -5.41
CA THR A 19 15.05 -32.07 -5.87
C THR A 19 15.08 -30.99 -4.76
N ILE A 20 15.11 -29.71 -5.18
CA ILE A 20 14.96 -28.49 -4.36
C ILE A 20 16.24 -28.07 -3.59
N LYS A 21 17.05 -27.19 -4.22
CA LYS A 21 17.93 -26.26 -3.49
C LYS A 21 17.52 -24.82 -3.81
N ASN A 22 16.76 -24.28 -2.87
CA ASN A 22 16.65 -22.85 -2.63
C ASN A 22 18.05 -22.24 -2.49
N SER A 23 18.30 -21.08 -3.10
CA SER A 23 19.30 -20.14 -2.59
C SER A 23 18.71 -19.39 -1.39
N ILE A 24 18.37 -20.13 -0.34
CA ILE A 24 18.30 -19.60 1.02
C ILE A 24 19.73 -19.73 1.54
N LYS A 25 20.37 -18.61 1.89
CA LYS A 25 21.60 -18.63 2.70
C LYS A 25 21.28 -19.43 3.97
N SER A 26 21.80 -20.67 4.07
CA SER A 26 21.71 -21.45 5.30
C SER A 26 22.69 -20.89 6.32
N ASN A 27 22.29 -19.84 7.03
CA ASN A 27 22.89 -19.56 8.33
C ASN A 27 22.35 -20.62 9.30
N LYS A 28 23.25 -21.27 10.03
CA LYS A 28 22.87 -21.98 11.26
C LYS A 28 22.27 -20.96 12.22
N ILE A 29 20.95 -20.81 12.19
CA ILE A 29 20.19 -19.93 13.08
C ILE A 29 20.07 -20.65 14.43
N SER A 30 20.68 -20.07 15.47
CA SER A 30 20.19 -20.25 16.83
C SER A 30 18.76 -19.74 16.88
N LEU A 31 17.83 -20.56 17.36
CA LEU A 31 16.36 -20.37 17.34
C LEU A 31 15.81 -19.14 18.11
N ASP A 32 16.63 -18.15 18.48
CA ASP A 32 16.22 -16.99 19.29
C ASP A 32 16.15 -15.64 18.54
N ASN A 33 16.50 -15.56 17.25
CA ASN A 33 16.62 -14.28 16.52
C ASN A 33 15.87 -14.22 15.16
N SER A 34 14.55 -14.44 15.14
CA SER A 34 13.71 -14.11 13.96
C SER A 34 12.90 -12.84 14.22
N CYS A 35 12.94 -11.88 13.28
CA CYS A 35 12.14 -10.66 13.37
C CYS A 35 10.64 -10.98 13.34
N GLN A 36 9.89 -10.50 14.33
CA GLN A 36 8.44 -10.66 14.43
C GLN A 36 7.69 -9.53 13.71
N ASN A 37 6.36 -9.63 13.60
CA ASN A 37 5.49 -8.57 13.08
C ASN A 37 5.99 -7.97 11.75
N PHE A 38 6.42 -8.83 10.82
CA PHE A 38 6.95 -8.45 9.50
C PHE A 38 8.20 -7.55 9.54
N GLY A 39 8.98 -7.60 10.62
CA GLY A 39 10.29 -6.97 10.69
C GLY A 39 11.28 -7.61 9.71
N ILE A 40 12.22 -6.79 9.22
CA ILE A 40 13.20 -7.21 8.21
C ILE A 40 14.58 -7.33 8.86
N GLN A 41 15.20 -8.49 8.74
CA GLN A 41 16.52 -8.75 9.32
C GLN A 41 17.62 -8.22 8.40
N ASN A 42 18.59 -7.49 8.97
CA ASN A 42 19.79 -7.08 8.26
C ASN A 42 20.91 -8.13 8.32
N ASP A 43 22.00 -7.91 7.57
CA ASP A 43 23.14 -8.84 7.52
C ASP A 43 23.83 -9.03 8.89
N GLN A 44 23.68 -8.09 9.82
CA GLN A 44 24.20 -8.16 11.18
C GLN A 44 23.25 -8.88 12.16
N GLY A 45 22.08 -9.33 11.69
CA GLY A 45 21.08 -10.03 12.50
C GLY A 45 20.12 -9.12 13.27
N ASN A 46 20.24 -7.79 13.15
CA ASN A 46 19.32 -6.84 13.76
C ASN A 46 18.04 -6.69 12.92
N CYS A 47 16.92 -6.38 13.57
CA CYS A 47 15.66 -6.16 12.88
C CYS A 47 15.37 -4.68 12.64
N SER A 48 14.88 -4.36 11.44
CA SER A 48 14.18 -3.11 11.15
C SER A 48 12.69 -3.34 11.29
N CYS A 49 12.03 -2.48 12.05
CA CYS A 49 10.63 -2.67 12.43
C CYS A 49 9.70 -1.71 11.68
N PRO A 50 8.46 -2.15 11.39
CA PRO A 50 7.47 -1.36 10.67
C PRO A 50 7.05 -0.06 11.36
N MET A 51 7.26 0.06 12.67
CA MET A 51 6.89 1.24 13.43
C MET A 51 7.80 1.39 14.65
N ASP A 52 7.94 2.62 15.15
CA ASP A 52 8.54 2.87 16.45
C ASP A 52 7.67 2.27 17.59
N GLY A 53 8.32 1.81 18.66
CA GLY A 53 7.66 1.22 19.84
C GLY A 53 7.74 -0.30 19.91
N TYR A 54 8.11 -0.99 18.83
CA TYR A 54 8.46 -2.41 18.88
C TYR A 54 9.81 -2.66 19.59
N GLY A 55 10.03 -3.92 19.98
CA GLY A 55 11.31 -4.37 20.49
C GLY A 55 12.40 -4.58 19.45
N PRO A 56 13.63 -4.92 19.89
CA PRO A 56 14.77 -5.06 18.99
C PRO A 56 14.59 -6.16 17.93
N ASN A 57 13.73 -7.15 18.19
CA ASN A 57 13.35 -8.21 17.26
C ASN A 57 11.95 -7.98 16.67
N CYS A 58 11.47 -6.74 16.70
CA CYS A 58 10.13 -6.33 16.30
C CYS A 58 8.98 -7.01 17.08
N GLU A 59 9.27 -7.53 18.26
CA GLU A 59 8.28 -8.10 19.16
C GLU A 59 7.42 -7.00 19.82
N SER A 60 6.13 -7.29 20.04
CA SER A 60 5.23 -6.37 20.73
C SER A 60 5.70 -6.15 22.17
N LYS A 61 5.75 -4.89 22.59
CA LYS A 61 6.16 -4.50 23.94
C LYS A 61 5.00 -4.01 24.78
N THR A 62 5.12 -4.16 26.10
CA THR A 62 4.31 -3.41 27.07
C THR A 62 4.76 -1.95 27.11
N CYS A 63 3.97 -1.05 27.72
CA CYS A 63 4.35 0.36 27.81
C CYS A 63 5.77 0.56 28.36
N THR A 64 6.64 1.11 27.51
CA THR A 64 7.98 1.57 27.86
C THR A 64 8.12 3.00 27.38
N SER A 65 8.87 3.82 28.13
CA SER A 65 9.07 5.26 27.91
C SER A 65 9.02 5.64 26.44
N SER A 66 8.15 6.61 26.10
CA SER A 66 7.90 7.06 24.74
C SER A 66 9.21 7.23 23.96
N VAL A 67 9.37 6.46 22.89
CA VAL A 67 10.47 6.68 21.96
C VAL A 67 10.07 7.91 21.13
N ASN A 68 10.60 9.08 21.50
CA ASN A 68 10.47 10.33 20.72
C ASN A 68 11.31 10.28 19.44
N LYS A 69 11.19 9.21 18.64
CA LYS A 69 11.51 9.32 17.24
C LYS A 69 10.22 9.73 16.57
N SER A 70 10.18 11.00 16.17
CA SER A 70 9.19 11.47 15.21
C SER A 70 9.18 10.47 14.05
N MET A 71 8.05 9.83 13.78
CA MET A 71 7.85 9.06 12.55
C MET A 71 8.36 9.90 11.39
N ASN A 72 9.52 9.51 10.87
CA ASN A 72 10.28 10.35 9.96
C ASN A 72 9.54 10.32 8.64
N ALA A 73 8.99 11.45 8.20
CA ALA A 73 8.09 11.46 7.04
C ALA A 73 8.83 11.55 5.68
N THR A 74 10.11 11.17 5.69
CA THR A 74 10.80 10.61 4.52
C THR A 74 10.13 9.32 4.09
N THR A 75 10.24 8.95 2.82
CA THR A 75 9.64 7.71 2.29
C THR A 75 10.62 6.99 1.38
N SER A 76 10.47 5.68 1.28
CA SER A 76 11.06 4.88 0.21
C SER A 76 10.18 4.97 -1.02
N MET A 77 10.82 4.99 -2.19
CA MET A 77 10.10 4.84 -3.46
C MET A 77 10.29 3.40 -3.94
N ILE A 78 9.21 2.63 -3.93
CA ILE A 78 9.27 1.19 -4.16
C ILE A 78 8.66 0.87 -5.53
N PHE A 79 9.40 0.12 -6.35
CA PHE A 79 8.96 -0.31 -7.67
C PHE A 79 8.90 -1.83 -7.75
N VAL A 80 7.80 -2.36 -8.28
CA VAL A 80 7.62 -3.77 -8.61
C VAL A 80 7.37 -3.86 -10.11
N ILE A 81 8.31 -4.41 -10.87
CA ILE A 81 8.36 -4.28 -12.33
C ILE A 81 8.35 -5.66 -12.99
N SER A 82 7.39 -5.88 -13.88
CA SER A 82 7.36 -7.09 -14.71
C SER A 82 8.46 -7.05 -15.78
N LEU A 83 9.18 -8.16 -15.97
CA LEU A 83 10.21 -8.31 -17.02
C LEU A 83 9.68 -8.94 -18.31
N ARG A 84 8.37 -8.89 -18.56
CA ARG A 84 7.83 -9.31 -19.85
C ARG A 84 8.34 -8.38 -20.96
N ASP A 85 8.62 -8.94 -22.12
CA ASP A 85 9.04 -8.16 -23.30
C ASP A 85 8.02 -7.06 -23.67
N SER A 86 6.74 -7.31 -23.40
CA SER A 86 5.65 -6.36 -23.58
C SER A 86 5.77 -5.09 -22.72
N MET A 87 6.55 -5.14 -21.63
CA MET A 87 6.86 -4.01 -20.73
C MET A 87 8.01 -3.13 -21.22
N SER A 88 8.66 -3.44 -22.35
CA SER A 88 9.82 -2.70 -22.84
C SER A 88 9.58 -1.19 -22.95
N THR A 89 8.46 -0.78 -23.55
CA THR A 89 8.08 0.63 -23.67
C THR A 89 7.88 1.28 -22.31
N ASP A 90 7.23 0.58 -21.38
CA ASP A 90 6.88 1.11 -20.06
C ASP A 90 8.12 1.33 -19.21
N ILE A 91 9.07 0.39 -19.26
CA ILE A 91 10.37 0.51 -18.59
C ILE A 91 11.18 1.67 -19.17
N GLN A 92 11.17 1.86 -20.49
CA GLN A 92 11.84 3.01 -21.11
C GLN A 92 11.20 4.33 -20.69
N LEU A 93 9.87 4.41 -20.64
CA LEU A 93 9.15 5.59 -20.13
C LEU A 93 9.49 5.85 -18.66
N LEU A 94 9.54 4.80 -17.83
CA LEU A 94 9.94 4.92 -16.43
C LEU A 94 11.39 5.42 -16.29
N ILE A 95 12.34 4.87 -17.04
CA ILE A 95 13.76 5.31 -17.04
C ILE A 95 13.88 6.79 -17.40
N ASN A 96 13.12 7.24 -18.40
CA ASN A 96 13.13 8.64 -18.84
C ASN A 96 12.39 9.56 -17.87
N GLY A 97 11.35 9.05 -17.20
CA GLY A 97 10.53 9.79 -16.25
C GLY A 97 11.19 9.98 -14.89
N ILE A 98 11.84 8.94 -14.34
CA ILE A 98 12.43 8.91 -12.98
C ILE A 98 13.19 10.20 -12.59
N PRO A 99 14.05 10.79 -13.45
CA PRO A 99 14.72 12.05 -13.12
C PRO A 99 13.79 13.23 -12.83
N THR A 100 12.81 13.45 -13.71
CA THR A 100 11.82 14.51 -13.52
C THR A 100 10.93 14.19 -12.33
N LEU A 101 10.50 12.93 -12.23
CA LEU A 101 9.67 12.39 -11.18
C LEU A 101 10.26 12.63 -9.77
N ILE A 102 11.54 12.32 -9.56
CA ILE A 102 12.20 12.54 -8.26
C ILE A 102 12.43 14.03 -8.00
N ALA A 103 12.83 14.80 -9.02
CA ALA A 103 13.02 16.23 -8.89
C ALA A 103 11.72 16.92 -8.46
N ASP A 104 10.61 16.60 -9.12
CA ASP A 104 9.30 17.15 -8.81
C ASP A 104 8.81 16.70 -7.44
N TRP A 105 8.93 15.42 -7.09
CA TRP A 105 8.60 14.94 -5.74
C TRP A 105 9.34 15.73 -4.66
N ASN A 106 10.65 15.93 -4.83
CA ASN A 106 11.45 16.69 -3.89
C ASN A 106 11.09 18.18 -3.89
N ASN A 107 10.61 18.74 -5.01
CA ASN A 107 10.11 20.12 -5.07
C ASN A 107 8.77 20.28 -4.34
N PHE A 108 7.86 19.29 -4.45
CA PHE A 108 6.58 19.30 -3.75
C PHE A 108 6.73 19.00 -2.25
N ASN A 109 7.77 18.25 -1.87
CA ASN A 109 8.07 17.89 -0.49
C ASN A 109 9.52 18.23 -0.10
N PRO A 110 9.89 19.53 -0.08
CA PRO A 110 11.29 19.97 0.08
C PRO A 110 11.90 19.62 1.43
N TYR A 111 11.07 19.32 2.43
CA TYR A 111 11.53 19.00 3.78
C TYR A 111 11.79 17.50 3.99
N LYS A 112 11.29 16.63 3.10
CA LYS A 112 11.31 15.16 3.29
C LYS A 112 11.48 14.43 1.94
N PRO A 113 12.71 14.39 1.40
CA PRO A 113 12.98 13.77 0.11
C PRO A 113 12.80 12.25 0.14
N VAL A 114 12.79 11.65 -1.05
CA VAL A 114 12.90 10.19 -1.21
C VAL A 114 14.24 9.74 -0.64
N ALA A 115 14.20 8.82 0.33
CA ALA A 115 15.41 8.39 1.05
C ALA A 115 16.19 7.31 0.32
N ASN A 116 15.47 6.37 -0.31
CA ASN A 116 16.03 5.25 -1.06
C ASN A 116 15.01 4.72 -2.06
N PHE A 117 15.49 3.86 -2.95
CA PHE A 117 14.70 3.16 -3.95
C PHE A 117 14.82 1.66 -3.74
N ILE A 118 13.70 0.96 -3.68
CA ILE A 118 13.69 -0.50 -3.59
C ILE A 118 13.01 -1.01 -4.85
N VAL A 119 13.66 -1.90 -5.58
CA VAL A 119 13.12 -2.44 -6.84
C VAL A 119 13.05 -3.94 -6.76
N THR A 120 11.87 -4.48 -6.98
CA THR A 120 11.69 -5.90 -7.31
C THR A 120 11.34 -6.05 -8.77
N THR A 121 12.08 -6.91 -9.46
CA THR A 121 11.73 -7.36 -10.81
C THR A 121 11.21 -8.78 -10.75
N PHE A 122 10.23 -9.10 -11.59
CA PHE A 122 9.63 -10.42 -11.59
C PHE A 122 9.29 -10.94 -12.98
N ILE A 123 9.46 -12.25 -13.15
CA ILE A 123 9.06 -13.00 -14.34
C ILE A 123 8.88 -14.46 -13.98
N GLN A 124 7.93 -15.12 -14.63
CA GLN A 124 7.81 -16.57 -14.64
C GLN A 124 8.17 -17.11 -16.01
N ILE A 125 9.09 -18.07 -16.02
CA ILE A 125 9.45 -18.85 -17.19
C ILE A 125 9.05 -20.29 -16.88
N ASP A 126 8.17 -20.86 -17.69
CA ASP A 126 7.53 -22.15 -17.44
C ASP A 126 6.89 -22.21 -16.04
N ASN A 127 7.40 -23.07 -15.15
CA ASN A 127 6.92 -23.24 -13.77
C ASN A 127 7.84 -22.62 -12.71
N LEU A 128 8.83 -21.80 -13.11
CA LEU A 128 9.82 -21.21 -12.22
C LEU A 128 9.61 -19.70 -12.10
N TYR A 129 9.54 -19.22 -10.86
CA TYR A 129 9.42 -17.79 -10.56
C TYR A 129 10.82 -17.21 -10.35
N TYR A 130 11.13 -16.16 -11.10
CA TYR A 130 12.35 -15.38 -10.97
C TYR A 130 11.96 -14.02 -10.40
N ILE A 131 12.17 -13.84 -9.11
CA ILE A 131 11.87 -12.61 -8.38
C ILE A 131 13.18 -12.11 -7.78
N TYR A 132 13.61 -10.92 -8.16
CA TYR A 132 14.86 -10.32 -7.72
C TYR A 132 14.62 -8.94 -7.15
N THR A 133 15.10 -8.71 -5.93
CA THR A 133 14.97 -7.43 -5.23
C THR A 133 16.34 -6.82 -4.97
N ASP A 134 16.43 -5.50 -5.13
CA ASP A 134 17.63 -4.73 -4.87
C ASP A 134 17.30 -3.35 -4.25
N LEU A 135 18.28 -2.77 -3.55
CA LEU A 135 18.19 -1.48 -2.87
C LEU A 135 19.19 -0.50 -3.49
N PHE A 136 18.70 0.69 -3.82
CA PHE A 136 19.52 1.79 -4.35
C PHE A 136 19.41 3.03 -3.47
N LEU A 137 20.54 3.54 -3.02
CA LEU A 137 20.60 4.81 -2.27
C LEU A 137 20.65 6.03 -3.20
N TYR A 138 21.08 5.82 -4.45
CA TYR A 138 21.23 6.90 -5.42
C TYR A 138 20.44 6.60 -6.69
N GLN A 139 19.75 7.63 -7.19
CA GLN A 139 18.97 7.57 -8.42
C GLN A 139 19.79 7.10 -9.63
N ILE A 140 21.07 7.50 -9.73
CA ILE A 140 21.92 7.10 -10.86
C ILE A 140 22.16 5.59 -10.93
N ASP A 141 22.24 4.93 -9.77
CA ASP A 141 22.45 3.48 -9.67
C ASP A 141 21.15 2.74 -10.00
N LEU A 142 20.00 3.25 -9.53
CA LEU A 142 18.69 2.79 -9.96
C LEU A 142 18.56 2.85 -11.49
N LEU A 143 18.88 3.99 -12.11
CA LEU A 143 18.79 4.15 -13.56
C LEU A 143 19.74 3.20 -14.31
N ARG A 144 20.92 2.94 -13.77
CA ARG A 144 21.87 1.97 -14.35
C ARG A 144 21.30 0.55 -14.29
N TYR A 145 20.71 0.18 -13.16
CA TYR A 145 20.04 -1.10 -12.98
C TYR A 145 18.89 -1.28 -13.97
N LEU A 146 17.97 -0.31 -14.06
CA LEU A 146 16.82 -0.38 -14.96
C LEU A 146 17.23 -0.48 -16.44
N LYS A 147 18.29 0.22 -16.85
CA LYS A 147 18.85 0.12 -18.21
C LYS A 147 19.49 -1.23 -18.53
N GLY A 148 19.87 -2.00 -17.51
CA GLY A 148 20.47 -3.32 -17.63
C GLY A 148 19.48 -4.47 -17.61
N LEU A 149 18.17 -4.20 -17.46
CA LEU A 149 17.15 -5.23 -17.39
C LEU A 149 17.02 -6.00 -18.72
N ILE A 150 16.91 -7.32 -18.60
CA ILE A 150 16.66 -8.23 -19.71
C ILE A 150 15.17 -8.62 -19.65
N LEU A 151 14.50 -8.58 -20.79
CA LEU A 151 13.08 -8.88 -20.90
C LEU A 151 12.86 -10.21 -21.60
N PHE A 152 11.78 -10.89 -21.24
CA PHE A 152 11.47 -12.24 -21.68
C PHE A 152 10.10 -12.30 -22.35
N ASN A 153 10.02 -13.02 -23.47
CA ASN A 153 8.75 -13.35 -24.11
C ASN A 153 8.18 -14.59 -23.41
N VAL A 154 7.17 -14.40 -22.58
CA VAL A 154 6.54 -15.43 -21.75
C VAL A 154 5.04 -15.23 -21.67
N ASN A 155 4.36 -16.21 -21.06
CA ASN A 155 2.92 -16.20 -20.85
C ASN A 155 2.40 -14.93 -20.17
N ASP A 156 1.13 -14.66 -20.41
CA ASP A 156 0.47 -13.44 -19.97
C ASP A 156 0.34 -13.31 -18.46
N ASN A 157 0.14 -14.41 -17.72
CA ASN A 157 -0.04 -14.33 -16.27
C ASN A 157 1.29 -14.48 -15.53
N GLN A 158 1.47 -13.72 -14.45
CA GLN A 158 2.75 -13.60 -13.74
C GLN A 158 2.57 -13.59 -12.21
N PRO A 159 3.63 -13.87 -11.43
CA PRO A 159 3.56 -13.96 -9.96
C PRO A 159 3.64 -12.56 -9.31
N VAL A 160 2.62 -11.74 -9.56
CA VAL A 160 2.61 -10.33 -9.17
C VAL A 160 2.52 -10.17 -7.65
N LEU A 161 1.69 -10.95 -6.95
CA LEU A 161 1.51 -10.80 -5.50
C LEU A 161 2.78 -11.19 -4.74
N SER A 162 3.44 -12.25 -5.19
CA SER A 162 4.72 -12.74 -4.64
C SER A 162 5.81 -11.69 -4.79
N ALA A 163 5.84 -10.96 -5.90
CA ALA A 163 6.80 -9.89 -6.13
C ALA A 163 6.58 -8.71 -5.16
N ILE A 164 5.32 -8.35 -4.89
CA ILE A 164 4.98 -7.28 -3.94
C ILE A 164 5.26 -7.70 -2.49
N TYR A 165 5.03 -8.97 -2.15
CA TYR A 165 5.44 -9.50 -0.85
C TYR A 165 6.98 -9.50 -0.70
N ALA A 166 7.70 -9.92 -1.74
CA ALA A 166 9.16 -9.96 -1.74
C ALA A 166 9.78 -8.57 -1.56
N VAL A 167 9.26 -7.53 -2.22
CA VAL A 167 9.84 -6.18 -2.13
C VAL A 167 9.75 -5.60 -0.71
N GLN A 168 8.64 -5.89 -0.03
CA GLN A 168 8.39 -5.38 1.33
C GLN A 168 9.07 -6.21 2.43
N SER A 169 9.65 -7.37 2.08
CA SER A 169 10.35 -8.26 3.00
C SER A 169 11.87 -8.16 2.89
N TYR A 170 12.39 -7.32 1.99
CA TYR A 170 13.80 -7.38 1.57
C TYR A 170 14.70 -6.38 2.30
N ALA A 171 14.41 -5.09 2.23
CA ALA A 171 15.34 -4.04 2.66
C ALA A 171 15.02 -3.55 4.08
N PRO A 172 15.92 -3.74 5.06
CA PRO A 172 15.81 -3.12 6.38
C PRO A 172 15.69 -1.58 6.33
N GLU A 173 16.18 -0.96 5.26
CA GLU A 173 16.11 0.48 5.00
C GLU A 173 14.74 0.95 4.50
N MET A 174 13.78 0.04 4.30
CA MET A 174 12.41 0.41 3.93
C MET A 174 11.80 1.33 5.00
N ILE A 175 11.21 2.43 4.57
CA ILE A 175 10.57 3.40 5.47
C ILE A 175 9.06 3.14 5.51
N PRO A 176 8.41 3.12 6.69
CA PRO A 176 6.97 3.00 6.79
C PRO A 176 6.23 4.15 6.09
N GLY A 177 5.01 3.92 5.58
CA GLY A 177 4.28 4.95 4.85
C GLY A 177 4.74 5.13 3.40
N SER A 178 5.46 4.17 2.84
CA SER A 178 5.99 4.23 1.48
C SER A 178 4.96 3.83 0.43
N LEU A 179 5.16 4.32 -0.80
CA LEU A 179 4.36 3.92 -1.96
C LEU A 179 5.03 2.77 -2.71
N VAL A 180 4.22 1.76 -3.03
CA VAL A 180 4.61 0.60 -3.83
C VAL A 180 3.94 0.72 -5.20
N PHE A 181 4.71 1.13 -6.19
CA PHE A 181 4.28 1.21 -7.59
C PHE A 181 4.48 -0.13 -8.28
N VAL A 182 3.38 -0.76 -8.69
CA VAL A 182 3.40 -2.05 -9.36
C VAL A 182 3.16 -1.83 -10.85
N LEU A 183 4.22 -1.89 -11.66
CA LEU A 183 4.15 -1.74 -13.11
C LEU A 183 4.06 -3.11 -13.77
N THR A 184 2.92 -3.39 -14.38
CA THR A 184 2.62 -4.69 -14.98
C THR A 184 1.66 -4.57 -16.16
N ASP A 185 1.69 -5.54 -17.06
CA ASP A 185 0.70 -5.73 -18.12
C ASP A 185 0.15 -7.17 -18.12
N SER A 186 0.17 -7.80 -16.94
CA SER A 186 -0.22 -9.19 -16.69
C SER A 186 -1.31 -9.30 -15.63
N LEU A 187 -2.01 -10.44 -15.60
CA LEU A 187 -2.85 -10.85 -14.47
C LEU A 187 -2.02 -11.66 -13.45
N PRO A 188 -2.37 -11.64 -12.15
CA PRO A 188 -1.66 -12.41 -11.13
C PRO A 188 -2.06 -13.89 -11.22
N ASN A 189 -1.11 -14.80 -11.44
CA ASN A 189 -1.37 -16.26 -11.39
C ASN A 189 -1.14 -16.89 -10.01
N ASP A 190 -0.60 -16.11 -9.08
CA ASP A 190 -0.35 -16.48 -7.70
C ASP A 190 -1.43 -15.93 -6.75
N GLY A 191 -2.50 -15.40 -7.32
CA GLY A 191 -3.76 -15.13 -6.62
C GLY A 191 -4.47 -16.43 -6.25
N VAL A 192 -5.05 -16.47 -5.06
CA VAL A 192 -5.87 -17.60 -4.60
C VAL A 192 -7.35 -17.23 -4.62
N ALA A 193 -8.23 -18.22 -4.44
CA ALA A 193 -9.62 -17.94 -4.10
C ALA A 193 -9.66 -17.12 -2.80
N ASN A 194 -10.69 -16.29 -2.67
CA ASN A 194 -10.86 -15.40 -1.51
C ASN A 194 -10.77 -16.16 -0.19
N ASP A 195 -9.71 -15.92 0.57
CA ASP A 195 -9.39 -16.58 1.83
C ASP A 195 -8.95 -15.53 2.84
N TYR A 196 -9.71 -15.42 3.94
CA TYR A 196 -9.48 -14.43 4.98
C TYR A 196 -8.61 -14.94 6.12
N ARG A 197 -8.15 -16.19 6.06
CA ARG A 197 -7.31 -16.74 7.11
C ARG A 197 -5.88 -16.25 6.95
N LEU A 198 -5.30 -15.81 8.06
CA LEU A 198 -3.87 -15.49 8.09
C LEU A 198 -3.05 -16.77 7.88
N SER A 199 -3.52 -17.92 8.38
CA SER A 199 -2.96 -19.25 8.09
C SER A 199 -3.95 -20.03 7.20
N PRO A 200 -3.57 -20.41 5.96
CA PRO A 200 -2.33 -21.10 5.65
C PRO A 200 -1.18 -20.23 5.08
N ASN A 201 -1.09 -18.94 5.44
CA ASN A 201 -0.03 -18.03 4.99
C ASN A 201 0.01 -17.96 3.45
N ASN A 202 -1.15 -17.75 2.83
CA ASN A 202 -1.17 -17.50 1.39
C ASN A 202 -0.53 -16.12 1.10
N ASN A 203 0.04 -15.98 -0.10
CA ASN A 203 0.80 -14.78 -0.47
C ASN A 203 -0.06 -13.51 -0.39
N GLU A 204 -1.35 -13.58 -0.71
CA GLU A 204 -2.26 -12.44 -0.64
C GLU A 204 -2.48 -11.95 0.81
N SER A 205 -2.71 -12.86 1.75
CA SER A 205 -2.94 -12.54 3.17
C SER A 205 -1.67 -12.01 3.82
N MET A 206 -0.52 -12.62 3.53
CA MET A 206 0.78 -12.18 4.03
C MET A 206 1.17 -10.82 3.46
N LEU A 207 0.93 -10.60 2.17
CA LEU A 207 1.08 -9.30 1.51
C LEU A 207 0.22 -8.23 2.18
N ILE A 208 -1.08 -8.47 2.36
CA ILE A 208 -2.00 -7.51 2.97
C ILE A 208 -1.55 -7.18 4.40
N ALA A 209 -1.28 -8.21 5.22
CA ALA A 209 -0.83 -8.02 6.59
C ALA A 209 0.47 -7.21 6.66
N GLN A 210 1.46 -7.52 5.82
CA GLN A 210 2.72 -6.80 5.74
C GLN A 210 2.54 -5.34 5.30
N THR A 211 1.74 -5.09 4.26
CA THR A 211 1.49 -3.74 3.75
C THR A 211 0.80 -2.88 4.81
N LEU A 212 -0.21 -3.43 5.51
CA LEU A 212 -0.87 -2.73 6.63
C LEU A 212 0.11 -2.46 7.77
N GLN A 213 0.95 -3.44 8.11
CA GLN A 213 1.89 -3.33 9.22
C GLN A 213 2.95 -2.25 8.99
N TRP A 214 3.44 -2.11 7.76
CA TRP A 214 4.36 -1.05 7.34
C TRP A 214 3.65 0.26 6.96
N ASN A 215 2.31 0.30 7.04
CA ASN A 215 1.48 1.41 6.58
C ASN A 215 1.78 1.83 5.13
N ASN A 216 2.24 0.88 4.32
CA ASN A 216 2.55 1.11 2.92
C ASN A 216 1.26 1.15 2.09
N ARG A 217 1.36 1.69 0.88
CA ARG A 217 0.23 1.76 -0.05
C ARG A 217 0.60 1.21 -1.41
N ILE A 218 -0.25 0.32 -1.93
CA ILE A 218 -0.03 -0.33 -3.21
C ILE A 218 -0.80 0.40 -4.31
N ILE A 219 -0.12 0.69 -5.40
CA ILE A 219 -0.70 1.33 -6.59
C ILE A 219 -0.38 0.45 -7.78
N PHE A 220 -1.40 -0.24 -8.29
CA PHE A 220 -1.29 -1.04 -9.50
C PHE A 220 -1.38 -0.14 -10.72
N LEU A 221 -0.31 -0.10 -11.50
CA LEU A 221 -0.21 0.54 -12.80
C LEU A 221 -0.25 -0.52 -13.86
N ILE A 222 -1.47 -0.85 -14.28
CA ILE A 222 -1.74 -1.89 -15.25
C ILE A 222 -1.78 -1.26 -16.63
N SER A 223 -0.68 -1.38 -17.37
CA SER A 223 -0.59 -0.85 -18.72
C SER A 223 -1.14 -1.88 -19.72
N LYS A 224 -2.01 -1.45 -20.63
CA LYS A 224 -2.60 -2.34 -21.63
C LYS A 224 -2.32 -1.89 -23.05
N ARG A 225 -2.24 -2.87 -23.94
CA ARG A 225 -2.34 -2.69 -25.41
C ARG A 225 -3.79 -2.90 -25.85
N GLU A 226 -4.13 -2.52 -27.07
CA GLU A 226 -5.48 -2.74 -27.63
C GLU A 226 -5.88 -4.23 -27.61
N ASN A 227 -4.93 -5.14 -27.82
CA ASN A 227 -5.12 -6.61 -27.76
C ASN A 227 -4.59 -7.23 -26.45
N SER A 228 -4.67 -6.48 -25.35
CA SER A 228 -4.22 -6.93 -24.03
C SER A 228 -4.97 -8.17 -23.53
N SER A 229 -4.26 -9.08 -22.88
CA SER A 229 -4.79 -10.23 -22.14
C SER A 229 -5.40 -9.85 -20.79
N VAL A 230 -5.10 -8.65 -20.26
CA VAL A 230 -5.71 -8.15 -19.04
C VAL A 230 -7.21 -7.93 -19.27
N ASN A 231 -8.01 -8.75 -18.59
CA ASN A 231 -9.47 -8.67 -18.59
C ASN A 231 -9.97 -8.57 -17.14
N SER A 232 -10.71 -7.51 -16.82
CA SER A 232 -11.29 -7.35 -15.47
C SER A 232 -12.36 -8.39 -15.15
N SER A 233 -12.93 -9.07 -16.15
CA SER A 233 -13.88 -10.17 -15.91
C SER A 233 -13.20 -11.48 -15.51
N ASP A 234 -11.88 -11.59 -15.61
CA ASP A 234 -11.13 -12.78 -15.20
C ASP A 234 -11.06 -12.87 -13.66
N PRO A 235 -11.35 -14.04 -13.05
CA PRO A 235 -11.21 -14.23 -11.60
C PRO A 235 -9.82 -13.90 -11.04
N ALA A 236 -8.75 -14.03 -11.83
CA ALA A 236 -7.41 -13.62 -11.42
C ALA A 236 -7.34 -12.10 -11.13
N PHE A 237 -8.13 -11.29 -11.84
CA PHE A 237 -8.19 -9.84 -11.60
C PHE A 237 -8.77 -9.50 -10.22
N ASP A 238 -9.55 -10.40 -9.61
CA ASP A 238 -10.09 -10.19 -8.26
C ASP A 238 -9.02 -9.97 -7.20
N ALA A 239 -7.82 -10.55 -7.39
CA ALA A 239 -6.72 -10.33 -6.46
C ALA A 239 -6.30 -8.85 -6.40
N TYR A 240 -6.28 -8.15 -7.55
CA TYR A 240 -6.02 -6.70 -7.56
C TYR A 240 -7.11 -5.94 -6.80
N ARG A 241 -8.37 -6.28 -7.01
CA ARG A 241 -9.52 -5.66 -6.30
C ARG A 241 -9.43 -5.85 -4.79
N ARG A 242 -9.13 -7.09 -4.36
CA ARG A 242 -9.08 -7.45 -2.94
C ARG A 242 -7.90 -6.78 -2.24
N VAL A 243 -6.71 -6.84 -2.83
CA VAL A 243 -5.52 -6.19 -2.27
C VAL A 243 -5.70 -4.67 -2.22
N SER A 244 -6.12 -4.02 -3.30
CA SER A 244 -6.30 -2.56 -3.31
C SER A 244 -7.33 -2.10 -2.28
N ARG A 245 -8.45 -2.83 -2.15
CA ARG A 245 -9.48 -2.54 -1.15
C ARG A 245 -8.96 -2.71 0.28
N ALA A 246 -8.16 -3.74 0.54
CA ALA A 246 -7.64 -4.03 1.88
C ALA A 246 -6.65 -2.98 2.38
N VAL A 247 -5.83 -2.40 1.50
CA VAL A 247 -4.73 -1.49 1.87
C VAL A 247 -4.99 -0.03 1.49
N HIS A 248 -6.22 0.31 1.10
CA HIS A 248 -6.59 1.61 0.52
C HIS A 248 -5.70 2.02 -0.70
N GLY A 249 -5.32 1.02 -1.49
CA GLY A 249 -4.55 1.16 -2.71
C GLY A 249 -5.38 1.57 -3.93
N ASP A 250 -4.74 1.71 -5.09
CA ASP A 250 -5.41 1.96 -6.37
C ASP A 250 -5.17 0.85 -7.37
N VAL A 251 -6.16 0.62 -8.23
CA VAL A 251 -6.01 -0.09 -9.49
C VAL A 251 -6.25 0.91 -10.61
N LEU A 252 -5.17 1.31 -11.28
CA LEU A 252 -5.20 2.22 -12.42
C LEU A 252 -4.86 1.42 -13.67
N ILE A 253 -5.84 1.29 -14.56
CA ILE A 253 -5.68 0.66 -15.87
C ILE A 253 -5.53 1.77 -16.89
N MET A 254 -4.50 1.69 -17.73
CA MET A 254 -4.21 2.74 -18.70
C MET A 254 -3.68 2.16 -20.00
N ASN A 255 -3.87 2.86 -21.12
CA ASN A 255 -3.16 2.52 -22.34
C ASN A 255 -1.67 2.85 -22.17
N LYS A 256 -0.78 2.09 -22.82
CA LYS A 256 0.68 2.31 -22.67
C LYS A 256 1.12 3.74 -23.01
N GLN A 257 0.42 4.42 -23.92
CA GLN A 257 0.69 5.81 -24.29
C GLN A 257 0.39 6.81 -23.15
N GLU A 258 -0.51 6.46 -22.24
CA GLU A 258 -0.95 7.31 -21.13
C GLU A 258 -0.02 7.19 -19.90
N LEU A 259 0.91 6.22 -19.89
CA LEU A 259 1.74 5.92 -18.72
C LEU A 259 2.62 7.10 -18.30
N ASN A 260 3.20 7.83 -19.25
CA ASN A 260 4.09 8.96 -18.93
C ASN A 260 3.34 10.07 -18.19
N ASP A 261 2.17 10.46 -18.71
CA ASP A 261 1.32 11.48 -18.09
C ASP A 261 0.76 11.00 -16.74
N THR A 262 0.43 9.70 -16.65
CA THR A 262 -0.02 9.07 -15.42
C THR A 262 1.04 9.14 -14.33
N LEU A 263 2.30 8.75 -14.64
CA LEU A 263 3.42 8.80 -13.71
C LEU A 263 3.67 10.23 -13.22
N TYR A 264 3.64 11.22 -14.13
CA TYR A 264 3.79 12.63 -13.79
C TYR A 264 2.73 13.08 -12.76
N TRP A 265 1.45 12.87 -13.06
CA TRP A 265 0.37 13.32 -12.19
C TRP A 265 0.34 12.56 -10.86
N MET A 266 0.65 11.27 -10.84
CA MET A 266 0.74 10.51 -9.60
C MET A 266 1.76 11.11 -8.64
N ILE A 267 2.91 11.57 -9.12
CA ILE A 267 3.93 12.18 -8.26
C ILE A 267 3.50 13.53 -7.69
N CYS A 268 2.81 14.34 -8.49
CA CYS A 268 2.27 15.61 -8.01
C CYS A 268 1.28 15.44 -6.85
N TYR A 269 0.62 14.29 -6.76
CA TYR A 269 -0.50 14.09 -5.84
C TYR A 269 -0.21 13.12 -4.71
N TYR A 270 0.60 12.08 -4.92
CA TYR A 270 0.66 10.94 -4.02
C TYR A 270 1.73 11.07 -2.93
N TYR A 271 2.30 12.25 -2.68
CA TYR A 271 3.24 12.42 -1.56
C TYR A 271 2.49 12.59 -0.23
N GLN A 272 2.92 11.91 0.84
CA GLN A 272 2.31 12.03 2.18
C GLN A 272 0.76 11.90 2.18
N MET A 273 0.24 10.92 1.46
CA MET A 273 -1.19 10.73 1.33
C MET A 273 -1.81 10.38 2.68
N ALA A 274 -2.82 11.16 3.07
CA ALA A 274 -3.69 10.84 4.18
C ALA A 274 -5.13 10.79 3.70
N ASP A 275 -5.74 9.61 3.76
CA ASP A 275 -7.08 9.40 3.25
C ASP A 275 -8.15 10.03 4.15
N ILE A 276 -9.16 10.55 3.47
CA ILE A 276 -10.40 11.07 4.05
C ILE A 276 -11.54 10.15 3.62
N HIS A 277 -11.57 9.73 2.35
CA HIS A 277 -12.53 8.73 1.86
C HIS A 277 -11.82 7.71 0.99
N ALA A 278 -12.21 6.45 1.10
CA ALA A 278 -11.73 5.35 0.26
C ALA A 278 -12.89 4.36 0.13
N LEU A 279 -13.50 4.34 -1.06
CA LEU A 279 -14.65 3.52 -1.36
C LEU A 279 -14.40 2.70 -2.62
N TYR A 280 -14.71 1.42 -2.54
CA TYR A 280 -14.40 0.44 -3.58
C TYR A 280 -15.65 -0.27 -4.08
N GLY A 281 -15.84 -0.33 -5.40
CA GLY A 281 -16.96 -1.03 -6.03
C GLY A 281 -18.32 -0.37 -5.79
N VAL A 282 -18.37 0.96 -5.77
CA VAL A 282 -19.60 1.74 -5.58
C VAL A 282 -20.34 1.91 -6.89
N ASN A 283 -21.67 1.83 -6.88
CA ASN A 283 -22.53 2.15 -8.03
C ASN A 283 -23.74 3.06 -7.66
N SER A 284 -23.91 3.38 -6.39
CA SER A 284 -25.02 4.20 -5.89
C SER A 284 -24.65 5.67 -5.79
N GLN A 285 -25.65 6.56 -5.59
CA GLN A 285 -25.36 7.97 -5.32
C GLN A 285 -24.63 8.10 -3.97
N ILE A 286 -23.46 8.74 -4.00
CA ILE A 286 -22.71 9.02 -2.78
C ILE A 286 -22.44 10.51 -2.57
N GLY A 287 -22.78 11.00 -1.37
CA GLY A 287 -22.36 12.31 -0.88
C GLY A 287 -21.18 12.15 0.08
N LEU A 288 -20.07 12.81 -0.23
CA LEU A 288 -18.82 12.74 0.52
C LEU A 288 -18.47 14.11 1.09
N ALA A 289 -18.33 14.22 2.40
CA ALA A 289 -17.80 15.43 3.02
C ALA A 289 -16.32 15.56 2.69
N LEU A 290 -15.85 16.76 2.34
CA LEU A 290 -14.41 17.00 2.25
C LEU A 290 -13.95 17.46 3.62
N ASP A 291 -12.92 16.83 4.16
CA ASP A 291 -12.23 17.30 5.36
C ASP A 291 -10.83 17.80 4.97
N SER A 292 -10.20 18.57 5.84
CA SER A 292 -8.84 19.08 5.64
C SER A 292 -8.25 19.52 6.96
N ASP A 293 -6.92 19.50 7.10
CA ASP A 293 -6.29 20.08 8.29
C ASP A 293 -6.36 21.61 8.26
N TYR A 294 -6.38 22.20 7.06
CA TYR A 294 -6.48 23.64 6.83
C TYR A 294 -7.39 23.97 5.66
N ALA A 295 -8.17 25.05 5.74
CA ALA A 295 -9.17 25.37 4.72
C ALA A 295 -8.61 25.57 3.30
N THR A 296 -7.36 26.01 3.18
CA THR A 296 -6.68 26.25 1.89
C THR A 296 -5.92 25.02 1.37
N GLU A 297 -5.89 23.93 2.13
CA GLU A 297 -5.22 22.70 1.74
C GLU A 297 -5.85 22.11 0.47
N SER A 298 -5.00 21.55 -0.38
CA SER A 298 -5.46 20.87 -1.59
C SER A 298 -6.04 19.50 -1.23
N VAL A 299 -7.25 19.25 -1.70
CA VAL A 299 -7.92 17.95 -1.63
C VAL A 299 -7.85 17.31 -3.00
N TYR A 300 -7.38 16.07 -3.05
CA TYR A 300 -7.25 15.30 -4.27
C TYR A 300 -8.29 14.20 -4.30
N ILE A 301 -8.89 14.01 -5.47
CA ILE A 301 -9.87 12.95 -5.70
C ILE A 301 -9.39 12.11 -6.87
N VAL A 302 -9.33 10.80 -6.68
CA VAL A 302 -9.04 9.82 -7.73
C VAL A 302 -10.27 8.95 -7.88
N ILE A 303 -10.81 8.89 -9.10
CA ILE A 303 -11.85 7.94 -9.48
C ILE A 303 -11.27 7.00 -10.50
N SER A 304 -11.48 5.70 -10.32
CA SER A 304 -11.13 4.70 -11.33
C SER A 304 -12.27 3.72 -11.58
N VAL A 305 -12.31 3.21 -12.79
CA VAL A 305 -13.22 2.18 -13.27
C VAL A 305 -12.44 1.11 -14.03
N GLU A 306 -13.09 -0.02 -14.27
CA GLU A 306 -12.47 -1.14 -14.95
C GLU A 306 -12.73 -1.13 -16.46
N ILE A 307 -12.13 -2.09 -17.17
CA ILE A 307 -12.28 -2.21 -18.62
C ILE A 307 -13.76 -2.33 -18.98
N ASN A 308 -14.19 -1.57 -20.00
CA ASN A 308 -15.56 -1.47 -20.49
C ASN A 308 -16.57 -0.80 -19.54
N GLN A 309 -16.09 -0.10 -18.50
CA GLN A 309 -16.92 0.71 -17.61
C GLN A 309 -16.75 2.21 -17.87
N THR A 310 -17.70 3.00 -17.37
CA THR A 310 -17.74 4.45 -17.54
C THR A 310 -17.47 5.20 -16.25
N LEU A 311 -16.66 6.27 -16.31
CA LEU A 311 -16.37 7.10 -15.14
C LEU A 311 -17.62 7.84 -14.63
N SER A 312 -17.81 7.83 -13.31
CA SER A 312 -18.88 8.61 -12.68
C SER A 312 -18.59 10.12 -12.72
N THR A 313 -19.64 10.93 -12.89
CA THR A 313 -19.53 12.38 -12.85
C THR A 313 -19.50 12.89 -11.41
N ILE A 314 -18.54 13.76 -11.09
CA ILE A 314 -18.43 14.44 -9.80
C ILE A 314 -19.10 15.81 -9.85
N LYS A 315 -19.95 16.09 -8.86
CA LYS A 315 -20.54 17.41 -8.62
C LYS A 315 -20.12 17.95 -7.26
N THR A 316 -19.98 19.27 -7.15
CA THR A 316 -19.82 19.97 -5.88
C THR A 316 -21.14 20.02 -5.12
N ALA A 317 -21.11 20.45 -3.85
CA ALA A 317 -22.30 20.73 -3.04
C ALA A 317 -23.32 21.67 -3.71
N THR A 318 -22.87 22.56 -4.60
CA THR A 318 -23.74 23.50 -5.33
C THR A 318 -24.33 22.90 -6.61
N GLY A 319 -24.03 21.64 -6.91
CA GLY A 319 -24.46 20.93 -8.12
C GLY A 319 -23.58 21.18 -9.36
N SER A 320 -22.53 22.00 -9.24
CA SER A 320 -21.61 22.30 -10.34
C SER A 320 -20.72 21.10 -10.65
N LEU A 321 -20.46 20.83 -11.93
CA LEU A 321 -19.51 19.78 -12.33
C LEU A 321 -18.08 20.18 -11.94
N LEU A 322 -17.34 19.24 -11.36
CA LEU A 322 -15.92 19.40 -11.10
C LEU A 322 -15.14 18.90 -12.32
N SER A 323 -14.27 19.74 -12.88
CA SER A 323 -13.43 19.36 -14.03
C SER A 323 -12.20 18.59 -13.57
N PRO A 324 -11.83 17.48 -14.24
CA PRO A 324 -10.60 16.76 -13.92
C PRO A 324 -9.37 17.61 -14.25
N GLN A 325 -8.32 17.46 -13.45
CA GLN A 325 -6.99 17.96 -13.76
C GLN A 325 -6.30 17.04 -14.79
N PHE A 326 -6.58 15.75 -14.68
CA PHE A 326 -6.10 14.71 -15.57
C PHE A 326 -7.15 13.61 -15.69
N ASN A 327 -7.33 13.06 -16.88
CA ASN A 327 -8.21 11.92 -17.07
C ASN A 327 -7.77 11.06 -18.25
N THR A 328 -8.00 9.77 -18.09
CA THR A 328 -7.99 8.79 -19.18
C THR A 328 -9.43 8.34 -19.41
N SER A 329 -9.61 7.29 -20.21
CA SER A 329 -10.91 6.61 -20.33
C SER A 329 -11.32 5.83 -19.07
N LEU A 330 -10.37 5.45 -18.21
CA LEU A 330 -10.59 4.51 -17.10
C LEU A 330 -10.31 5.09 -15.72
N PHE A 331 -9.70 6.27 -15.62
CA PHE A 331 -9.59 6.98 -14.35
C PHE A 331 -9.47 8.48 -14.57
N ALA A 332 -9.80 9.24 -13.53
CA ALA A 332 -9.67 10.69 -13.51
C ALA A 332 -9.17 11.16 -12.15
N ILE A 333 -8.36 12.22 -12.19
CA ILE A 333 -7.82 12.89 -11.02
C ILE A 333 -8.33 14.31 -10.99
N TYR A 334 -8.84 14.72 -9.83
CA TYR A 334 -9.37 16.04 -9.57
C TYR A 334 -8.63 16.67 -8.40
N ARG A 335 -8.58 18.00 -8.41
CA ARG A 335 -8.02 18.80 -7.32
C ARG A 335 -8.97 19.92 -6.98
N THR A 336 -9.23 20.11 -5.69
CA THR A 336 -9.98 21.24 -5.14
C THR A 336 -9.38 21.64 -3.80
N SER A 337 -10.08 22.47 -3.01
CA SER A 337 -9.75 22.75 -1.62
C SER A 337 -11.01 22.79 -0.78
N TYR A 338 -10.87 22.59 0.53
CA TYR A 338 -12.01 22.64 1.46
C TYR A 338 -12.73 24.00 1.44
N PHE A 339 -11.98 25.09 1.24
CA PHE A 339 -12.55 26.44 1.08
C PHE A 339 -13.46 26.55 -0.15
N GLN A 340 -13.13 25.88 -1.25
CA GLN A 340 -13.91 25.92 -2.49
C GLN A 340 -15.09 24.96 -2.47
N THR A 341 -14.86 23.75 -1.95
CA THR A 341 -15.82 22.65 -2.00
C THR A 341 -15.85 21.97 -0.64
N LYS A 342 -16.98 22.02 0.05
CA LYS A 342 -17.16 21.36 1.36
C LYS A 342 -17.60 19.90 1.26
N SER A 343 -18.25 19.55 0.16
CA SER A 343 -18.69 18.19 -0.11
C SER A 343 -18.83 17.95 -1.61
N LEU A 344 -18.73 16.69 -1.97
CA LEU A 344 -18.91 16.18 -3.32
C LEU A 344 -20.13 15.27 -3.36
N THR A 345 -20.76 15.20 -4.52
CA THR A 345 -21.76 14.20 -4.84
C THR A 345 -21.35 13.48 -6.11
N LEU A 346 -21.26 12.16 -6.04
CA LEU A 346 -21.05 11.29 -7.18
C LEU A 346 -22.42 10.78 -7.64
N ALA A 347 -22.71 10.95 -8.92
CA ALA A 347 -23.96 10.49 -9.49
C ALA A 347 -24.04 8.95 -9.47
N PRO A 348 -25.25 8.36 -9.35
CA PRO A 348 -25.43 6.94 -9.60
C PRO A 348 -24.83 6.55 -10.95
N ASN A 349 -24.19 5.39 -10.99
CA ASN A 349 -23.61 4.84 -12.21
C ASN A 349 -24.05 3.38 -12.35
N SER A 350 -24.36 2.96 -13.58
CA SER A 350 -24.63 1.53 -13.84
C SER A 350 -23.39 0.69 -13.58
N ASP A 351 -22.22 1.26 -13.84
CA ASP A 351 -20.93 0.63 -13.61
C ASP A 351 -20.42 0.92 -12.20
N THR A 352 -19.73 -0.05 -11.62
CA THR A 352 -19.03 0.13 -10.35
C THR A 352 -17.79 0.98 -10.55
N TYR A 353 -17.49 1.87 -9.60
CA TYR A 353 -16.27 2.67 -9.59
C TYR A 353 -15.62 2.64 -8.20
N ASN A 354 -14.34 2.96 -8.17
CA ASN A 354 -13.60 3.24 -6.95
C ASN A 354 -13.41 4.75 -6.82
N VAL A 355 -13.49 5.28 -5.60
CA VAL A 355 -13.18 6.68 -5.31
C VAL A 355 -12.29 6.76 -4.08
N ARG A 356 -11.19 7.51 -4.19
CA ARG A 356 -10.34 7.85 -3.06
C ARG A 356 -10.16 9.36 -2.99
N ILE A 357 -10.34 9.91 -1.79
CA ILE A 357 -10.17 11.32 -1.46
C ILE A 357 -9.12 11.42 -0.38
N PHE A 358 -8.10 12.23 -0.62
CA PHE A 358 -6.99 12.39 0.31
C PHE A 358 -6.41 13.80 0.25
N ILE A 359 -5.61 14.11 1.26
CA ILE A 359 -4.82 15.33 1.38
C ILE A 359 -3.34 14.97 1.58
N ASN A 360 -2.44 15.93 1.41
CA ASN A 360 -1.03 15.74 1.70
C ASN A 360 -0.73 16.24 3.11
N SER A 361 -0.63 15.32 4.08
CA SER A 361 -0.53 15.65 5.50
C SER A 361 0.68 15.00 6.15
N ALA A 362 1.48 15.79 6.86
CA ALA A 362 2.51 15.27 7.76
C ALA A 362 1.93 14.67 9.04
N ASN A 363 0.67 14.98 9.36
CA ASN A 363 -0.03 14.42 10.50
C ASN A 363 -0.75 13.12 10.12
N SER A 364 -0.69 12.13 10.99
CA SER A 364 -1.29 10.80 10.82
C SER A 364 -1.64 10.16 12.17
N VAL A 365 -2.51 9.17 12.11
CA VAL A 365 -3.08 8.47 13.26
C VAL A 365 -2.97 6.98 13.02
N TRP A 366 -2.74 6.21 14.09
CA TRP A 366 -2.59 4.77 14.04
C TRP A 366 -3.47 4.13 15.08
N ILE A 367 -4.11 3.04 14.70
CA ILE A 367 -4.81 2.13 15.58
C ILE A 367 -4.08 0.80 15.49
N SER A 368 -3.74 0.25 16.65
CA SER A 368 -3.01 -1.01 16.77
C SER A 368 -3.83 -1.99 17.58
N TYR A 369 -3.86 -3.25 17.15
CA TYR A 369 -4.68 -4.33 17.72
C TYR A 369 -3.80 -5.37 18.41
N HIS A 370 -4.28 -5.94 19.50
CA HIS A 370 -3.50 -6.90 20.29
C HIS A 370 -4.39 -7.74 21.20
N LYS A 371 -3.95 -8.96 21.53
CA LYS A 371 -4.70 -9.88 22.41
C LYS A 371 -4.58 -9.57 23.91
N ASN A 372 -3.57 -8.81 24.32
CA ASN A 372 -3.27 -8.55 25.73
C ASN A 372 -3.35 -7.05 26.02
N PRO A 373 -4.17 -6.58 26.99
CA PRO A 373 -4.37 -5.15 27.26
C PRO A 373 -3.12 -4.40 27.72
N THR A 374 -2.04 -5.10 28.10
CA THR A 374 -0.79 -4.46 28.53
C THR A 374 0.11 -4.05 27.37
N VAL A 375 -0.12 -4.61 26.17
CA VAL A 375 0.64 -4.30 24.96
C VAL A 375 0.45 -2.83 24.58
N ASP A 376 1.53 -2.18 24.20
CA ASP A 376 1.59 -0.80 23.73
C ASP A 376 1.37 -0.78 22.22
N VAL A 377 2.21 -1.53 21.50
CA VAL A 377 2.19 -1.66 20.04
C VAL A 377 2.02 -3.13 19.64
N GLY A 378 0.92 -3.43 18.96
CA GLY A 378 0.61 -4.70 18.30
C GLY A 378 0.37 -4.53 16.79
N ASP A 379 -0.44 -5.41 16.22
CA ASP A 379 -0.69 -5.50 14.79
C ASP A 379 -1.46 -4.29 14.24
N SER A 380 -1.23 -3.95 12.97
CA SER A 380 -2.02 -2.93 12.25
C SER A 380 -3.28 -3.51 11.57
N TYR A 381 -3.57 -4.78 11.82
CA TYR A 381 -4.76 -5.51 11.36
C TYR A 381 -5.43 -6.20 12.54
N ALA A 382 -6.73 -6.50 12.42
CA ALA A 382 -7.48 -7.20 13.44
C ALA A 382 -7.54 -8.71 13.16
N LEU A 383 -7.83 -9.50 14.19
CA LEU A 383 -8.23 -10.90 14.06
C LEU A 383 -9.68 -11.05 14.57
N ALA A 384 -10.39 -12.05 14.06
CA ALA A 384 -11.81 -12.31 14.36
C ALA A 384 -12.11 -12.79 15.80
N ASP A 385 -11.23 -12.53 16.77
CA ASP A 385 -11.46 -12.73 18.20
C ASP A 385 -11.68 -11.40 18.94
N ILE A 386 -12.02 -11.47 20.23
CA ILE A 386 -12.06 -10.25 21.05
C ILE A 386 -10.62 -9.80 21.26
N GLN A 387 -10.37 -8.54 20.96
CA GLN A 387 -9.03 -7.94 21.02
C GLN A 387 -9.07 -6.66 21.85
N TYR A 388 -7.90 -6.13 22.13
CA TYR A 388 -7.74 -4.77 22.62
C TYR A 388 -7.14 -3.91 21.51
N ALA A 389 -7.35 -2.61 21.60
CA ALA A 389 -6.69 -1.68 20.71
C ALA A 389 -6.04 -0.52 21.48
N THR A 390 -4.98 -0.01 20.89
CA THR A 390 -4.28 1.20 21.28
C THR A 390 -4.22 2.19 20.12
N GLY A 391 -4.00 3.47 20.43
CA GLY A 391 -3.96 4.53 19.44
C GLY A 391 -2.80 5.50 19.64
N TYR A 392 -2.26 5.97 18.52
CA TYR A 392 -1.24 7.02 18.45
C TYR A 392 -1.65 8.09 17.45
N SER A 393 -1.28 9.33 17.74
CA SER A 393 -1.47 10.49 16.87
C SER A 393 -0.28 11.42 17.04
N ASN A 394 0.24 11.94 15.93
CA ASN A 394 1.29 12.97 15.97
C ASN A 394 0.74 14.41 15.90
N TRP A 395 -0.58 14.61 15.84
CA TRP A 395 -1.17 15.94 16.00
C TRP A 395 -0.85 16.53 17.38
N PRO A 396 -0.53 17.84 17.46
CA PRO A 396 -0.32 18.50 18.73
C PRO A 396 -1.64 18.62 19.52
N ALA A 397 -1.55 18.43 20.83
CA ALA A 397 -2.64 18.68 21.78
C ALA A 397 -3.98 17.96 21.50
N VAL A 398 -3.91 16.74 20.97
CA VAL A 398 -5.08 15.84 20.90
C VAL A 398 -5.48 15.41 22.31
N ASN A 399 -6.74 15.65 22.66
CA ASN A 399 -7.31 15.33 23.98
C ASN A 399 -8.30 14.16 23.94
N LYS A 400 -8.67 13.69 22.75
CA LYS A 400 -9.56 12.54 22.57
C LYS A 400 -9.35 11.97 21.18
N ILE A 401 -9.23 10.64 21.08
CA ILE A 401 -9.32 9.91 19.83
C ILE A 401 -10.50 8.95 19.92
N GLN A 402 -11.34 8.95 18.90
CA GLN A 402 -12.45 8.01 18.73
C GLN A 402 -12.29 7.33 17.38
N PHE A 403 -12.69 6.06 17.30
CA PHE A 403 -12.82 5.43 15.99
C PHE A 403 -14.04 4.51 15.92
N TYR A 404 -14.50 4.27 14.70
CA TYR A 404 -15.46 3.23 14.37
C TYR A 404 -15.05 2.57 13.06
N ILE A 405 -15.66 1.45 12.71
CA ILE A 405 -15.39 0.75 11.46
C ILE A 405 -16.62 0.81 10.56
N ALA A 406 -16.44 0.79 9.25
CA ALA A 406 -17.54 0.71 8.27
C ALA A 406 -17.12 -0.16 7.07
N PRO A 407 -18.08 -0.63 6.24
CA PRO A 407 -17.77 -1.37 5.03
C PRO A 407 -16.89 -0.55 4.07
N SER A 408 -16.04 -1.20 3.30
CA SER A 408 -15.17 -0.54 2.31
C SER A 408 -15.92 0.02 1.09
N ASN A 409 -17.22 -0.22 0.97
CA ASN A 409 -18.09 0.31 -0.07
C ASN A 409 -19.18 1.26 0.46
N ASP A 410 -19.22 1.54 1.76
CA ASP A 410 -20.18 2.45 2.39
C ASP A 410 -19.52 3.22 3.55
N ASP A 411 -19.42 4.54 3.40
CA ASP A 411 -18.82 5.44 4.39
C ASP A 411 -19.79 5.91 5.49
N ARG A 412 -21.08 5.56 5.41
CA ARG A 412 -22.12 6.15 6.27
C ARG A 412 -22.68 5.23 7.33
N THR A 413 -22.46 3.94 7.19
CA THR A 413 -23.05 2.93 8.08
C THR A 413 -21.96 2.30 8.93
N PRO A 414 -21.71 2.83 10.15
CA PRO A 414 -20.84 2.17 11.11
C PRO A 414 -21.27 0.72 11.34
N ILE A 415 -20.30 -0.19 11.32
CA ILE A 415 -20.45 -1.54 11.81
C ILE A 415 -20.11 -1.50 13.31
N GLY A 416 -21.08 -1.85 14.15
CA GLY A 416 -20.88 -1.90 15.59
C GLY A 416 -20.92 -0.51 16.26
N LYS A 417 -20.10 -0.34 17.31
CA LYS A 417 -20.09 0.85 18.16
C LYS A 417 -18.89 1.74 17.88
N THR A 418 -18.98 3.00 18.33
CA THR A 418 -17.81 3.90 18.38
C THR A 418 -16.98 3.60 19.61
N TYR A 419 -15.68 3.38 19.41
CA TYR A 419 -14.70 3.20 20.47
C TYR A 419 -14.08 4.56 20.82
N GLN A 420 -14.00 4.85 22.12
CA GLN A 420 -13.39 6.08 22.63
C GLN A 420 -12.14 5.73 23.41
N GLY A 421 -11.03 6.37 23.02
CA GLY A 421 -9.75 6.20 23.68
C GLY A 421 -9.74 6.90 25.04
N SER A 422 -9.21 6.20 26.04
CA SER A 422 -8.79 6.78 27.32
C SER A 422 -7.27 6.89 27.37
N LEU A 423 -6.75 8.00 27.90
CA LEU A 423 -5.31 8.15 28.13
C LEU A 423 -4.79 7.08 29.10
N ARG A 424 -3.72 6.43 28.70
CA ARG A 424 -2.89 5.55 29.54
C ARG A 424 -1.86 6.39 30.30
N ASN A 425 -1.08 5.75 31.16
CA ASN A 425 0.05 6.39 31.84
C ASN A 425 1.02 7.03 30.81
N GLU A 426 1.64 8.15 31.19
CA GLU A 426 2.44 9.04 30.30
C GLU A 426 3.66 8.39 29.63
N SER A 427 3.99 7.14 29.97
CA SER A 427 5.16 6.42 29.45
C SER A 427 4.88 5.51 28.25
N CYS A 428 3.67 5.45 27.70
CA CYS A 428 3.34 4.60 26.55
C CYS A 428 3.62 5.28 25.19
N THR A 429 4.05 4.53 24.19
CA THR A 429 4.20 5.00 22.79
C THR A 429 2.84 5.27 22.17
N PHE A 430 1.85 4.40 22.42
CA PHE A 430 0.47 4.57 21.99
C PHE A 430 -0.37 4.97 23.22
N PRO A 431 -0.53 6.28 23.48
CA PRO A 431 -1.08 6.76 24.74
C PRO A 431 -2.59 6.51 24.89
N TRP A 432 -3.31 6.17 23.82
CA TRP A 432 -4.75 5.93 23.87
C TRP A 432 -5.06 4.44 23.96
N ALA A 433 -5.91 4.02 24.90
CA ALA A 433 -6.44 2.66 24.99
C ALA A 433 -7.96 2.65 24.79
N TYR A 434 -8.47 1.65 24.07
CA TYR A 434 -9.90 1.56 23.71
C TYR A 434 -10.67 0.44 24.43
N GLY A 435 -10.02 -0.25 25.37
CA GLY A 435 -10.59 -1.43 26.02
C GLY A 435 -10.76 -2.59 25.03
N SER A 436 -11.71 -3.47 25.33
CA SER A 436 -12.06 -4.60 24.45
C SER A 436 -12.82 -4.12 23.21
N ILE A 437 -12.29 -4.45 22.04
CA ILE A 437 -12.91 -4.27 20.73
C ILE A 437 -13.78 -5.49 20.42
N ASP A 438 -14.94 -5.24 19.82
CA ASP A 438 -15.86 -6.31 19.45
C ASP A 438 -15.26 -7.17 18.32
N GLN A 439 -15.74 -8.40 18.18
CA GLN A 439 -15.29 -9.28 17.09
C GLN A 439 -15.55 -8.62 15.73
N CYS A 440 -14.53 -8.61 14.87
CA CYS A 440 -14.65 -8.12 13.51
C CYS A 440 -15.13 -9.22 12.55
N THR A 441 -15.80 -8.81 11.48
CA THR A 441 -16.14 -9.72 10.37
C THR A 441 -14.91 -9.87 9.47
N PRO A 442 -14.47 -11.10 9.13
CA PRO A 442 -13.31 -11.30 8.27
C PRO A 442 -13.42 -10.58 6.91
N GLY A 443 -12.31 -9.99 6.48
CA GLY A 443 -12.20 -9.20 5.25
C GLY A 443 -11.89 -7.72 5.47
N PRO A 444 -11.91 -6.93 4.38
CA PRO A 444 -11.51 -5.52 4.41
C PRO A 444 -12.63 -4.61 4.93
N TYR A 445 -12.25 -3.63 5.75
CA TYR A 445 -13.10 -2.57 6.27
C TYR A 445 -12.34 -1.24 6.28
N THR A 446 -13.05 -0.15 6.51
CA THR A 446 -12.45 1.17 6.69
C THR A 446 -12.57 1.58 8.15
N GLN A 447 -11.48 2.06 8.74
CA GLN A 447 -11.47 2.63 10.08
C GLN A 447 -11.66 4.14 9.98
N PHE A 448 -12.70 4.67 10.60
CA PHE A 448 -12.99 6.10 10.65
C PHE A 448 -12.50 6.66 11.97
N VAL A 449 -11.49 7.53 11.94
CA VAL A 449 -10.83 8.05 13.13
C VAL A 449 -11.10 9.54 13.27
N LYS A 450 -11.68 9.91 14.41
CA LYS A 450 -11.99 11.28 14.81
C LYS A 450 -11.08 11.68 15.96
N LEU A 451 -10.30 12.73 15.74
CA LEU A 451 -9.41 13.31 16.75
C LEU A 451 -9.95 14.65 17.19
N TYR A 452 -9.85 14.96 18.47
CA TYR A 452 -10.30 16.24 19.02
C TYR A 452 -9.12 16.94 19.67
N GLY A 453 -8.90 18.19 19.26
CA GLY A 453 -7.90 19.08 19.84
C GLY A 453 -8.48 19.96 20.95
N ALA A 454 -7.70 20.96 21.35
CA ALA A 454 -8.18 22.05 22.20
C ALA A 454 -9.39 22.76 21.56
N ASN A 455 -10.34 23.23 22.37
CA ASN A 455 -11.59 23.87 21.94
C ASN A 455 -12.51 23.00 21.06
N ASN A 456 -12.39 21.67 21.13
CA ASN A 456 -13.16 20.71 20.31
C ASN A 456 -12.94 20.86 18.79
N THR A 457 -11.78 21.36 18.35
CA THR A 457 -11.40 21.25 16.93
C THR A 457 -11.36 19.77 16.54
N GLU A 458 -12.14 19.38 15.54
CA GLU A 458 -12.21 18.00 15.04
C GLU A 458 -11.27 17.83 13.85
N TYR A 459 -10.46 16.78 13.89
CA TYR A 459 -9.70 16.28 12.75
C TYR A 459 -10.22 14.89 12.40
N PHE A 460 -10.19 14.58 11.11
CA PHE A 460 -10.74 13.35 10.60
C PHE A 460 -9.74 12.67 9.66
N ARG A 461 -9.60 11.35 9.81
CA ARG A 461 -8.83 10.48 8.92
C ARG A 461 -9.52 9.15 8.79
N ILE A 462 -9.32 8.48 7.66
CA ILE A 462 -9.61 7.07 7.55
C ILE A 462 -8.31 6.26 7.45
N LEU A 463 -8.33 5.05 7.99
CA LEU A 463 -7.24 4.09 7.87
C LEU A 463 -7.74 2.82 7.20
N PRO A 464 -6.90 2.12 6.43
CA PRO A 464 -7.22 0.78 5.97
C PRO A 464 -7.39 -0.16 7.16
N GLY A 465 -8.31 -1.11 7.04
CA GLY A 465 -8.59 -2.11 8.05
C GLY A 465 -8.81 -3.46 7.42
N TYR A 466 -8.28 -4.50 8.05
CA TYR A 466 -8.51 -5.87 7.61
C TYR A 466 -8.65 -6.77 8.81
N CYS A 467 -9.69 -7.61 8.79
CA CYS A 467 -9.94 -8.61 9.81
C CYS A 467 -9.55 -9.98 9.24
N PHE A 468 -8.58 -10.63 9.83
CA PHE A 468 -8.26 -12.02 9.49
C PHE A 468 -9.09 -12.99 10.34
N SER A 469 -9.59 -14.06 9.72
CA SER A 469 -10.11 -15.19 10.49
C SER A 469 -8.96 -15.99 11.12
N GLN A 470 -9.20 -16.56 12.30
CA GLN A 470 -8.33 -17.60 12.82
C GLN A 470 -8.61 -18.93 12.09
N ASN A 471 -7.64 -19.84 12.18
CA ASN A 471 -7.68 -21.17 11.56
C ASN A 471 -8.93 -21.97 11.90
#